data_AF-A0A5N3VMG2-F1
#
_entry.id   AF-A0A5N3VMG2-F1
#
_cell.length_a   1.000
_cell.length_b   1.000
_cell.length_c   1.000
_cell.angle_alpha   90.00
_cell.angle_beta   90.00
_cell.angle_gamma   90.00
#
_symmetry.space_group_name_H-M   'P 1'
#
loop_
_entity.id
_entity.type
_entity.pdbx_description
1 polymer ?
#
loop_
_entity_poly.entity_id
_entity_poly.type
_entity_poly.pdbx_seq_one_letter_code
_entity_poly.pdbx_strand_id
1 'polypeptide(L)'
;MGACHFQDLLLLFLVGASTLIMAQKLFCQKGTFVGIQEDPANTFNWTSEKVETCDNGALCQETILLIGTGTKAAILATKSCSLDGTPAITFIQHAAAPGLIAISYSNYCEDPFCNNREGLYDIWRTQETEEEAKGTTGLRCPTCLALGSCLSAPSLACPNDTDRCYQGKLEVSEGNINSVLEIKGCTSIIGCRLMAGVFKVGPLWVKETCPFRSISARKVDSGATWFHTSVWKLKLLLMLLLFVLGGSASGP
;
A
#
# COMPACT_ATOMS: atom_id res chain seq x y z
N MET A 1 18.78 39.80 -70.54
CA MET A 1 19.48 38.69 -69.87
C MET A 1 19.56 39.04 -68.40
N GLY A 2 18.62 38.57 -67.58
CA GLY A 2 18.58 38.95 -66.18
C GLY A 2 17.72 37.97 -65.41
N ALA A 3 18.37 37.16 -64.56
CA ALA A 3 17.78 36.44 -63.42
C ALA A 3 18.85 35.51 -62.81
N CYS A 4 19.87 36.04 -62.13
CA CYS A 4 20.81 35.22 -61.35
C CYS A 4 21.27 35.90 -60.06
N HIS A 5 20.38 36.56 -59.30
CA HIS A 5 20.80 37.18 -58.02
C HIS A 5 19.71 37.25 -56.94
N PHE A 6 18.77 36.31 -56.94
CA PHE A 6 17.72 36.24 -55.91
C PHE A 6 17.62 34.89 -55.18
N GLN A 7 18.39 33.87 -55.59
CA GLN A 7 18.37 32.55 -54.93
C GLN A 7 19.33 32.44 -53.74
N ASP A 8 20.46 33.15 -53.76
CA ASP A 8 21.45 33.07 -52.67
C ASP A 8 21.02 33.83 -51.40
N LEU A 9 20.18 34.88 -51.54
CA LEU A 9 19.68 35.62 -50.39
C LEU A 9 18.58 34.85 -49.63
N LEU A 10 17.87 33.96 -50.31
CA LEU A 10 16.79 33.17 -49.71
C LEU A 10 17.32 32.02 -48.84
N LEU A 11 18.50 31.46 -49.17
CA LEU A 11 19.14 30.42 -48.36
C LEU A 11 19.70 30.96 -47.04
N LEU A 12 20.14 32.22 -46.99
CA LEU A 12 20.63 32.84 -45.74
C LEU A 12 19.51 33.06 -44.71
N PHE A 13 18.26 33.22 -45.15
CA PHE A 13 17.10 33.30 -44.24
C PHE A 13 16.67 31.93 -43.69
N LEU A 14 16.99 30.82 -44.38
CA LEU A 14 16.65 29.46 -43.94
C LEU A 14 17.70 28.86 -43.00
N VAL A 15 18.94 29.37 -42.99
CA VAL A 15 20.01 28.91 -42.08
C VAL A 15 20.11 29.79 -40.82
N GLY A 16 19.59 31.02 -40.86
CA GLY A 16 19.65 31.99 -39.74
C GLY A 16 18.58 31.82 -38.65
N ALA A 17 17.54 31.03 -38.89
CA ALA A 17 16.60 30.62 -37.84
C ALA A 17 17.15 29.40 -37.10
N SER A 18 18.34 29.55 -36.50
CA SER A 18 18.71 28.71 -35.37
C SER A 18 17.64 28.99 -34.32
N THR A 19 16.66 28.10 -34.23
CA THR A 19 15.71 28.07 -33.14
C THR A 19 16.54 27.97 -31.88
N LEU A 20 16.79 29.12 -31.25
CA LEU A 20 17.08 29.22 -29.83
C LEU A 20 15.82 28.66 -29.16
N ILE A 21 15.69 27.34 -29.15
CA ILE A 21 14.83 26.64 -28.20
C ILE A 21 15.48 26.97 -26.88
N MET A 22 15.05 28.09 -26.30
CA MET A 22 15.34 28.40 -24.92
C MET A 22 14.78 27.20 -24.16
N ALA A 23 15.65 26.29 -23.73
CA ALA A 23 15.24 25.20 -22.86
C ALA A 23 14.60 25.88 -21.65
N GLN A 24 13.26 25.87 -21.59
CA GLN A 24 12.55 26.43 -20.46
C GLN A 24 12.95 25.58 -19.27
N LYS A 25 13.68 26.19 -18.34
CA LYS A 25 14.03 25.53 -17.08
C LYS A 25 12.74 25.27 -16.34
N LEU A 26 12.49 23.99 -16.04
CA LEU A 26 11.35 23.58 -15.23
C LEU A 26 11.63 23.91 -13.76
N PHE A 27 10.65 24.51 -13.09
CA PHE A 27 10.70 24.79 -11.66
C PHE A 27 9.57 24.02 -11.00
N CYS A 28 9.86 23.29 -9.92
CA CYS A 28 8.87 22.52 -9.18
C CYS A 28 8.87 22.92 -7.72
N GLN A 29 7.71 22.82 -7.07
CA GLN A 29 7.64 22.88 -5.62
C GLN A 29 8.44 21.70 -5.02
N LYS A 30 9.13 21.94 -3.91
CA LYS A 30 9.96 20.95 -3.22
C LYS A 30 9.59 20.82 -1.76
N GLY A 31 9.16 19.66 -1.31
CA GLY A 31 8.82 19.50 0.10
C GLY A 31 8.55 18.05 0.47
N THR A 32 8.79 17.74 1.74
CA THR A 32 8.49 16.43 2.31
C THR A 32 7.74 16.63 3.61
N PHE A 33 6.66 15.88 3.81
CA PHE A 33 5.90 15.87 5.06
C PHE A 33 5.71 14.43 5.52
N VAL A 34 5.98 14.18 6.80
CA VAL A 34 5.65 12.93 7.48
C VAL A 34 5.05 13.30 8.82
N GLY A 35 3.79 12.96 9.03
CA GLY A 35 3.06 13.36 10.23
C GLY A 35 1.77 12.59 10.42
N ILE A 36 1.16 12.75 11.60
CA ILE A 36 -0.20 12.27 11.88
C ILE A 36 -1.07 13.50 12.12
N GLN A 37 -2.20 13.54 11.44
CA GLN A 37 -3.14 14.64 11.47
C GLN A 37 -4.53 14.15 11.88
N GLU A 38 -5.19 14.92 12.74
CA GLU A 38 -6.62 14.75 13.02
C GLU A 38 -7.39 15.62 12.02
N ASP A 39 -8.46 15.06 11.44
CA ASP A 39 -9.26 15.74 10.41
C ASP A 39 -8.38 16.31 9.27
N PRO A 40 -7.69 15.44 8.53
CA PRO A 40 -6.75 15.87 7.49
C PRO A 40 -7.44 16.62 6.34
N ALA A 41 -8.76 16.44 6.14
CA ALA A 41 -9.50 17.16 5.10
C ALA A 41 -9.45 18.68 5.32
N ASN A 42 -9.57 19.12 6.58
CA ASN A 42 -9.71 20.54 6.92
C ASN A 42 -8.44 21.16 7.51
N THR A 43 -7.58 20.35 8.13
CA THR A 43 -6.43 20.86 8.90
C THR A 43 -5.09 20.76 8.18
N PHE A 44 -4.97 19.89 7.17
CA PHE A 44 -3.72 19.72 6.45
C PHE A 44 -3.54 20.84 5.41
N ASN A 45 -2.47 21.60 5.56
CA ASN A 45 -2.02 22.61 4.60
C ASN A 45 -0.59 22.28 4.17
N TRP A 46 -0.38 22.15 2.87
CA TRP A 46 0.86 21.73 2.25
C TRP A 46 1.33 22.69 1.16
N THR A 47 1.25 23.97 1.48
CA THR A 47 1.97 25.02 0.77
C THR A 47 3.47 24.81 0.92
N SER A 48 4.16 24.59 -0.19
CA SER A 48 5.62 24.42 -0.20
C SER A 48 6.28 25.75 -0.50
N GLU A 49 7.01 26.31 0.46
CA GLU A 49 7.79 27.54 0.25
C GLU A 49 9.06 27.30 -0.59
N LYS A 50 9.54 26.05 -0.66
CA LYS A 50 10.75 25.71 -1.38
C LYS A 50 10.43 25.34 -2.83
N VAL A 51 11.35 25.73 -3.70
CA VAL A 51 11.33 25.49 -5.13
C VAL A 51 12.67 24.88 -5.52
N GLU A 52 12.68 23.97 -6.48
CA GLU A 52 13.90 23.50 -7.12
C GLU A 52 13.82 23.63 -8.64
N THR A 53 15.00 23.83 -9.24
CA THR A 53 15.18 23.82 -10.70
C THR A 53 15.48 22.39 -11.14
N CYS A 54 14.73 21.89 -12.12
CA CYS A 54 14.90 20.54 -12.59
C CYS A 54 15.90 20.42 -13.73
N ASP A 55 16.45 19.21 -13.87
CA ASP A 55 17.24 18.82 -15.03
C ASP A 55 16.37 18.75 -16.30
N ASN A 56 17.02 18.82 -17.46
CA ASN A 56 16.32 18.73 -18.74
C ASN A 56 15.59 17.39 -18.88
N GLY A 57 14.32 17.43 -19.26
CA GLY A 57 13.49 16.24 -19.44
C GLY A 57 12.87 15.69 -18.14
N ALA A 58 13.11 16.33 -17.00
CA ALA A 58 12.41 16.02 -15.77
C ALA A 58 10.98 16.57 -15.76
N LEU A 59 10.16 16.01 -14.88
CA LEU A 59 8.79 16.41 -14.56
C LEU A 59 8.71 16.95 -13.13
N CYS A 60 7.68 17.72 -12.82
CA CYS A 60 7.29 17.93 -11.44
C CYS A 60 6.45 16.74 -10.96
N GLN A 61 6.66 16.32 -9.72
CA GLN A 61 5.79 15.36 -9.05
C GLN A 61 5.29 15.90 -7.71
N GLU A 62 4.06 15.54 -7.37
CA GLU A 62 3.54 15.58 -6.01
C GLU A 62 2.84 14.25 -5.70
N THR A 63 3.16 13.67 -4.56
CA THR A 63 2.63 12.37 -4.15
C THR A 63 2.26 12.38 -2.68
N ILE A 64 1.12 11.80 -2.34
CA ILE A 64 0.56 11.72 -1.00
C ILE A 64 0.10 10.29 -0.74
N LEU A 65 0.54 9.71 0.36
CA LEU A 65 0.05 8.46 0.94
C LEU A 65 -0.64 8.78 2.28
N LEU A 66 -1.90 8.37 2.39
CA LEU A 66 -2.76 8.56 3.56
C LEU A 66 -3.12 7.20 4.15
N ILE A 67 -2.86 7.00 5.44
CA ILE A 67 -3.25 5.80 6.16
C ILE A 67 -4.08 6.19 7.38
N GLY A 68 -5.35 5.81 7.35
CA GLY A 68 -6.39 6.28 8.25
C GLY A 68 -6.87 5.25 9.26
N THR A 69 -7.28 5.74 10.43
CA THR A 69 -8.12 5.02 11.40
C THR A 69 -9.15 6.00 11.98
N GLY A 70 -10.42 5.89 11.57
CA GLY A 70 -11.43 6.86 11.95
C GLY A 70 -11.07 8.27 11.45
N THR A 71 -11.04 9.26 12.35
CA THR A 71 -10.78 10.68 12.03
C THR A 71 -9.30 11.06 11.99
N LYS A 72 -8.37 10.13 12.24
CA LYS A 72 -6.92 10.38 12.21
C LYS A 72 -6.28 9.72 11.00
N ALA A 73 -5.34 10.41 10.37
CA ALA A 73 -4.55 9.87 9.28
C ALA A 73 -3.06 10.15 9.44
N ALA A 74 -2.23 9.17 9.10
CA ALA A 74 -0.81 9.34 8.86
C ALA A 74 -0.65 9.78 7.41
N ILE A 75 0.11 10.86 7.21
CA ILE A 75 0.31 11.50 5.92
C ILE A 75 1.79 11.43 5.61
N LEU A 76 2.12 10.84 4.47
CA LEU A 76 3.44 10.89 3.86
C LEU A 76 3.30 11.58 2.52
N ALA A 77 3.94 12.73 2.38
CA ALA A 77 3.73 13.60 1.23
C ALA A 77 5.08 14.10 0.70
N THR A 78 5.29 14.08 -0.61
CA THR A 78 6.52 14.47 -1.29
C THR A 78 6.24 15.33 -2.53
N LYS A 79 7.00 16.41 -2.71
CA LYS A 79 7.03 17.27 -3.91
C LYS A 79 8.48 17.38 -4.37
N SER A 80 8.75 17.12 -5.65
CA SER A 80 10.09 17.22 -6.23
C SER A 80 10.08 17.19 -7.75
N CYS A 81 11.24 17.41 -8.36
CA CYS A 81 11.55 17.00 -9.72
C CYS A 81 11.71 15.47 -9.79
N SER A 82 11.25 14.88 -10.89
CA SER A 82 11.43 13.46 -11.18
C SER A 82 11.88 13.26 -12.63
N LEU A 83 12.93 12.47 -12.83
CA LEU A 83 13.33 11.97 -14.15
C LEU A 83 12.50 10.75 -14.59
N ASP A 84 11.86 10.10 -13.63
CA ASP A 84 11.01 8.94 -13.87
C ASP A 84 9.55 9.37 -14.00
N GLY A 85 8.80 8.70 -14.88
CA GLY A 85 7.36 8.84 -15.00
C GLY A 85 6.91 9.45 -16.33
N THR A 86 5.60 9.60 -16.46
CA THR A 86 4.93 10.29 -17.56
C THR A 86 3.85 11.18 -16.96
N PRO A 87 3.48 12.28 -17.62
CA PRO A 87 2.42 13.15 -17.12
C PRO A 87 1.13 12.38 -16.89
N ALA A 88 0.70 12.28 -15.64
CA ALA A 88 -0.47 11.52 -15.23
C ALA A 88 -0.86 11.85 -13.80
N ILE A 89 -2.17 11.81 -13.55
CA ILE A 89 -2.73 11.83 -12.20
C ILE A 89 -3.20 10.41 -11.87
N THR A 90 -2.72 9.88 -10.76
CA THR A 90 -3.07 8.56 -10.23
C THR A 90 -3.71 8.72 -8.86
N PHE A 91 -4.88 8.12 -8.69
CA PHE A 91 -5.58 8.01 -7.41
C PHE A 91 -5.91 6.55 -7.15
N ILE A 92 -5.54 6.04 -5.98
CA ILE A 92 -5.79 4.65 -5.60
C ILE A 92 -6.34 4.60 -4.17
N GLN A 93 -7.54 4.05 -4.01
CA GLN A 93 -8.04 3.61 -2.71
C GLN A 93 -7.56 2.18 -2.48
N HIS A 94 -6.52 2.02 -1.68
CA HIS A 94 -5.95 0.70 -1.34
C HIS A 94 -6.81 -0.06 -0.34
N ALA A 95 -7.40 0.69 0.61
CA ALA A 95 -8.33 0.19 1.61
C ALA A 95 -9.45 1.21 1.81
N ALA A 96 -10.69 0.75 1.75
CA ALA A 96 -11.89 1.55 1.95
C ALA A 96 -12.41 1.43 3.37
N ALA A 97 -13.14 2.46 3.80
CA ALA A 97 -13.96 2.41 5.01
C ALA A 97 -14.98 1.25 4.94
N PRO A 98 -15.49 0.76 6.09
CA PRO A 98 -15.21 1.19 7.46
C PRO A 98 -13.97 0.53 8.09
N GLY A 99 -13.38 1.17 9.10
CA GLY A 99 -12.20 0.69 9.82
C GLY A 99 -10.90 1.37 9.37
N LEU A 100 -9.93 0.59 8.88
CA LEU A 100 -8.69 1.09 8.30
C LEU A 100 -8.89 1.58 6.88
N ILE A 101 -8.33 2.75 6.59
CA ILE A 101 -8.38 3.40 5.28
C ILE A 101 -6.95 3.55 4.76
N ALA A 102 -6.74 3.37 3.48
CA ALA A 102 -5.45 3.63 2.84
C ALA A 102 -5.69 4.19 1.43
N ILE A 103 -5.17 5.39 1.16
CA ILE A 103 -5.37 6.12 -0.10
C ILE A 103 -4.03 6.67 -0.56
N SER A 104 -3.80 6.65 -1.87
CA SER A 104 -2.71 7.40 -2.47
C SER A 104 -3.18 8.30 -3.61
N TYR A 105 -2.47 9.41 -3.75
CA TYR A 105 -2.57 10.36 -4.84
C TYR A 105 -1.18 10.65 -5.36
N SER A 106 -1.01 10.71 -6.67
CA SER A 106 0.24 11.11 -7.31
C SER A 106 -0.06 11.86 -8.59
N ASN A 107 0.62 12.98 -8.80
CA ASN A 107 0.47 13.83 -9.98
C ASN A 107 1.87 14.13 -10.53
N TYR A 108 2.10 13.72 -11.76
CA TYR A 108 3.28 14.05 -12.56
C TYR A 108 2.87 15.03 -13.66
N CYS A 109 3.58 16.15 -13.79
CA CYS A 109 3.20 17.23 -14.69
C CYS A 109 4.41 18.01 -15.22
N GLU A 110 4.23 18.71 -16.35
CA GLU A 110 5.31 19.31 -17.16
C GLU A 110 5.42 20.84 -17.04
N ASP A 111 4.38 21.50 -16.51
CA ASP A 111 4.36 22.96 -16.42
C ASP A 111 5.11 23.46 -15.17
N PRO A 112 5.77 24.62 -15.22
CA PRO A 112 6.39 25.21 -14.04
C PRO A 112 5.40 25.37 -12.88
N PHE A 113 5.77 24.88 -11.71
CA PHE A 113 5.00 24.92 -10.46
C PHE A 113 3.66 24.18 -10.50
N CYS A 114 3.47 23.23 -11.43
CA CYS A 114 2.22 22.48 -11.55
C CYS A 114 1.92 21.55 -10.37
N ASN A 115 2.93 21.16 -9.59
CA ASN A 115 2.80 20.31 -8.40
C ASN A 115 2.44 21.16 -7.15
N ASN A 116 1.28 21.81 -7.22
CA ASN A 116 0.86 22.87 -6.30
C ASN A 116 -0.32 22.50 -5.39
N ARG A 117 -0.64 21.22 -5.18
CA ARG A 117 -1.72 20.82 -4.25
C ARG A 117 -1.43 21.32 -2.84
N GLU A 118 -2.42 21.96 -2.22
CA GLU A 118 -2.28 22.55 -0.87
C GLU A 118 -3.02 21.76 0.21
N GLY A 119 -4.03 20.95 -0.15
CA GLY A 119 -4.90 20.29 0.83
C GLY A 119 -5.39 18.92 0.40
N LEU A 120 -6.20 18.31 1.28
CA LEU A 120 -6.69 16.93 1.15
C LEU A 120 -8.23 16.83 1.14
N TYR A 121 -8.94 17.95 1.12
CA TYR A 121 -10.39 18.00 1.27
C TYR A 121 -11.14 17.11 0.25
N ASP A 122 -10.68 17.06 -0.99
CA ASP A 122 -11.25 16.24 -2.06
C ASP A 122 -10.84 14.75 -2.00
N ILE A 123 -9.69 14.45 -1.41
CA ILE A 123 -9.18 13.07 -1.26
C ILE A 123 -9.84 12.39 -0.04
N TRP A 124 -9.90 13.08 1.09
CA TRP A 124 -10.31 12.50 2.37
C TRP A 124 -11.83 12.45 2.57
N ARG A 125 -12.59 13.47 2.12
CA ARG A 125 -14.06 13.53 2.26
C ARG A 125 -14.78 12.39 1.56
N THR A 126 -14.19 11.78 0.54
CA THR A 126 -14.71 10.57 -0.10
C THR A 126 -14.93 9.45 0.92
N GLN A 127 -14.18 9.43 2.04
CA GLN A 127 -14.33 8.46 3.11
C GLN A 127 -15.43 8.83 4.12
N GLU A 128 -15.73 10.12 4.31
CA GLU A 128 -16.77 10.59 5.24
C GLU A 128 -18.19 10.42 4.68
N THR A 129 -18.30 10.36 3.35
CA THR A 129 -19.59 10.20 2.65
C THR A 129 -20.08 8.74 2.70
N GLU A 130 -19.17 7.79 2.92
CA GLU A 130 -19.49 6.39 3.22
C GLU A 130 -19.74 6.26 4.72
N GLU A 131 -20.99 6.58 5.09
CA GLU A 131 -21.57 6.61 6.44
C GLU A 131 -20.80 5.83 7.52
N GLU A 132 -20.56 6.48 8.67
CA GLU A 132 -20.39 5.79 9.94
C GLU A 132 -21.56 4.82 10.11
N ALA A 133 -21.33 3.55 9.77
CA ALA A 133 -22.30 2.50 9.95
C ALA A 133 -22.63 2.49 11.45
N LYS A 134 -23.81 3.05 11.77
CA LYS A 134 -24.28 3.31 13.12
C LYS A 134 -24.65 1.98 13.76
N GLY A 135 -23.62 1.25 14.18
CA GLY A 135 -23.70 -0.11 14.67
C GLY A 135 -22.31 -0.65 14.93
N THR A 136 -22.12 -1.27 16.08
CA THR A 136 -20.89 -1.95 16.44
C THR A 136 -21.09 -3.44 16.28
N THR A 137 -20.14 -4.12 15.63
CA THR A 137 -20.07 -5.58 15.73
C THR A 137 -19.67 -5.98 17.16
N GLY A 138 -19.81 -7.26 17.50
CA GLY A 138 -19.21 -7.80 18.74
C GLY A 138 -17.67 -7.86 18.70
N LEU A 139 -17.05 -7.51 17.56
CA LEU A 139 -15.61 -7.53 17.38
C LEU A 139 -14.97 -6.31 18.04
N ARG A 140 -13.86 -6.55 18.74
CA ARG A 140 -12.99 -5.50 19.25
C ARG A 140 -11.56 -5.74 18.83
N CYS A 141 -10.89 -4.70 18.35
CA CYS A 141 -9.53 -4.79 17.85
C CYS A 141 -8.60 -3.83 18.59
N PRO A 142 -7.33 -4.21 18.82
CA PRO A 142 -6.30 -3.23 19.18
C PRO A 142 -6.24 -2.16 18.09
N THR A 143 -6.40 -0.90 18.46
CA THR A 143 -6.39 0.23 17.53
C THR A 143 -5.24 1.17 17.86
N CYS A 144 -4.38 1.43 16.89
CA CYS A 144 -3.32 2.42 17.00
C CYS A 144 -2.82 2.86 15.62
N LEU A 145 -2.31 4.08 15.54
CA LEU A 145 -1.63 4.64 14.38
C LEU A 145 -0.46 5.47 14.90
N ALA A 146 0.77 5.09 14.54
CA ALA A 146 1.96 5.73 15.07
C ALA A 146 3.12 5.73 14.08
N LEU A 147 3.79 6.87 13.94
CA LEU A 147 5.13 6.92 13.35
C LEU A 147 6.10 6.17 14.27
N GLY A 148 6.83 5.23 13.71
CA GLY A 148 7.67 4.27 14.44
C GLY A 148 6.86 3.10 14.98
N SER A 149 6.51 3.13 16.26
CA SER A 149 5.80 2.04 16.91
C SER A 149 4.77 2.54 17.92
N CYS A 150 3.67 1.81 18.07
CA CYS A 150 2.59 2.17 18.96
C CYS A 150 3.00 1.96 20.43
N LEU A 151 2.93 3.02 21.24
CA LEU A 151 3.14 2.93 22.69
C LEU A 151 2.03 2.13 23.39
N SER A 152 0.81 2.26 22.90
CA SER A 152 -0.37 1.51 23.36
C SER A 152 -1.32 1.25 22.19
N ALA A 153 -2.14 0.20 22.31
CA ALA A 153 -3.15 -0.15 21.32
C ALA A 153 -4.41 -0.67 22.04
N PRO A 154 -5.25 0.24 22.60
CA PRO A 154 -6.47 -0.15 23.31
C PRO A 154 -7.43 -0.91 22.40
N SER A 155 -8.21 -1.83 22.99
CA SER A 155 -9.19 -2.63 22.25
C SER A 155 -10.50 -1.85 22.06
N LEU A 156 -10.71 -1.31 20.86
CA LEU A 156 -11.88 -0.52 20.51
C LEU A 156 -12.93 -1.37 19.79
N ALA A 157 -14.19 -1.00 19.96
CA ALA A 157 -15.29 -1.64 19.23
C ALA A 157 -15.16 -1.33 17.73
N CYS A 158 -15.42 -2.34 16.91
CA CYS A 158 -15.32 -2.20 15.47
C CYS A 158 -16.65 -1.74 14.86
N PRO A 159 -16.61 -0.92 13.80
CA PRO A 159 -17.81 -0.58 13.03
C PRO A 159 -18.39 -1.83 12.37
N ASN A 160 -19.67 -1.75 11.97
CA ASN A 160 -20.27 -2.74 11.08
C ASN A 160 -19.43 -2.95 9.81
N ASP A 161 -19.61 -4.10 9.17
CA ASP A 161 -18.91 -4.48 7.93
C ASP A 161 -17.39 -4.66 8.05
N THR A 162 -16.87 -4.71 9.28
CA THR A 162 -15.54 -5.23 9.60
C THR A 162 -15.64 -6.56 10.36
N ASP A 163 -14.79 -7.52 10.00
CA ASP A 163 -14.88 -8.90 10.49
C ASP A 163 -13.56 -9.43 11.09
N ARG A 164 -12.51 -8.61 11.11
CA ARG A 164 -11.19 -8.97 11.65
C ARG A 164 -10.35 -7.78 12.10
N CYS A 165 -9.28 -8.10 12.82
CA CYS A 165 -8.26 -7.15 13.23
C CYS A 165 -7.04 -7.23 12.32
N TYR A 166 -6.57 -6.08 11.85
CA TYR A 166 -5.30 -5.92 11.18
C TYR A 166 -4.24 -5.42 12.15
N GLN A 167 -3.01 -5.92 11.97
CA GLN A 167 -1.82 -5.42 12.63
C GLN A 167 -0.67 -5.48 11.63
N GLY A 168 -0.04 -4.36 11.34
CA GLY A 168 1.05 -4.32 10.38
C GLY A 168 1.92 -3.09 10.52
N LYS A 169 3.01 -3.11 9.76
CA LYS A 169 3.95 -2.01 9.62
C LYS A 169 4.13 -1.68 8.14
N LEU A 170 4.15 -0.39 7.82
CA LEU A 170 4.55 0.12 6.52
C LEU A 170 5.92 0.76 6.66
N GLU A 171 6.91 0.21 5.96
CA GLU A 171 8.21 0.84 5.75
C GLU A 171 8.12 1.63 4.45
N VAL A 172 8.24 2.96 4.53
CA VAL A 172 8.14 3.86 3.38
C VAL A 172 9.47 4.54 3.14
N SER A 173 9.95 4.46 1.89
CA SER A 173 11.25 5.00 1.50
C SER A 173 11.21 5.75 0.17
N GLU A 174 11.92 6.87 0.10
CA GLU A 174 12.14 7.66 -1.12
C GLU A 174 13.37 8.54 -0.92
N GLY A 175 14.46 8.28 -1.66
CA GLY A 175 15.70 9.04 -1.50
C GLY A 175 16.17 9.05 -0.04
N ASN A 176 16.08 10.22 0.61
CA ASN A 176 16.45 10.41 2.03
C ASN A 176 15.28 10.22 3.02
N ILE A 177 14.06 10.01 2.54
CA ILE A 177 12.91 9.69 3.37
C ILE A 177 12.99 8.21 3.73
N ASN A 178 13.00 7.92 5.02
CA ASN A 178 12.82 6.57 5.55
C ASN A 178 11.92 6.67 6.79
N SER A 179 10.69 6.16 6.69
CA SER A 179 9.69 6.25 7.74
C SER A 179 9.03 4.90 7.95
N VAL A 180 8.84 4.55 9.22
CA VAL A 180 8.08 3.36 9.61
C VAL A 180 6.76 3.82 10.20
N LEU A 181 5.67 3.19 9.81
CA LEU A 181 4.34 3.44 10.35
C LEU A 181 3.79 2.13 10.90
N GLU A 182 3.45 2.08 12.19
CA GLU A 182 2.72 0.94 12.79
C GLU A 182 1.22 1.25 12.83
N ILE A 183 0.42 0.30 12.35
CA ILE A 183 -1.03 0.43 12.23
C ILE A 183 -1.70 -0.82 12.76
N LYS A 184 -2.70 -0.61 13.63
CA LYS A 184 -3.60 -1.65 14.13
C LYS A 184 -5.02 -1.11 14.10
N GLY A 185 -5.97 -1.96 13.73
CA GLY A 185 -7.38 -1.57 13.72
C GLY A 185 -8.30 -2.62 13.12
N CYS A 186 -9.57 -2.25 12.99
CA CYS A 186 -10.62 -3.06 12.37
C CYS A 186 -10.51 -2.97 10.84
N THR A 187 -10.78 -4.06 10.13
CA THR A 187 -10.80 -4.06 8.67
C THR A 187 -11.65 -5.21 8.14
N SER A 188 -11.97 -5.16 6.84
CA SER A 188 -12.46 -6.29 6.05
C SER A 188 -11.36 -6.88 5.13
N ILE A 189 -10.18 -6.26 5.07
CA ILE A 189 -9.06 -6.66 4.21
C ILE A 189 -8.55 -8.05 4.58
N ILE A 190 -8.41 -8.92 3.58
CA ILE A 190 -7.92 -10.28 3.78
C ILE A 190 -6.40 -10.33 3.76
N GLY A 191 -5.82 -10.66 4.92
CA GLY A 191 -4.38 -10.89 5.06
C GLY A 191 -3.58 -9.59 5.23
N CYS A 192 -2.32 -9.63 4.81
CA CYS A 192 -1.41 -8.49 4.83
C CYS A 192 -1.50 -7.73 3.50
N ARG A 193 -2.59 -6.98 3.33
CA ARG A 193 -2.94 -6.29 2.06
C ARG A 193 -3.54 -4.91 2.27
N LEU A 194 -3.15 -4.17 3.30
CA LEU A 194 -3.56 -2.77 3.51
C LEU A 194 -3.25 -1.90 2.28
N MET A 195 -2.12 -2.15 1.62
CA MET A 195 -1.70 -1.47 0.40
C MET A 195 -2.19 -2.15 -0.89
N ALA A 196 -3.06 -3.17 -0.78
CA ALA A 196 -3.58 -3.96 -1.91
C ALA A 196 -2.49 -4.57 -2.82
N GLY A 197 -1.29 -4.82 -2.28
CA GLY A 197 -0.14 -5.31 -3.06
C GLY A 197 0.59 -4.24 -3.88
N VAL A 198 0.20 -2.97 -3.77
CA VAL A 198 0.90 -1.84 -4.39
C VAL A 198 2.11 -1.48 -3.54
N PHE A 199 3.30 -1.63 -4.13
CA PHE A 199 4.58 -1.39 -3.46
C PHE A 199 5.26 -0.09 -3.91
N LYS A 200 4.73 0.58 -4.94
CA LYS A 200 5.23 1.86 -5.46
C LYS A 200 4.07 2.84 -5.60
N VAL A 201 4.21 4.00 -4.97
CA VAL A 201 3.23 5.09 -4.96
C VAL A 201 3.96 6.36 -5.37
N GLY A 202 3.78 6.80 -6.61
CA GLY A 202 4.64 7.84 -7.20
C GLY A 202 6.13 7.47 -7.04
N PRO A 203 6.96 8.31 -6.41
CA PRO A 203 8.36 7.99 -6.11
C PRO A 203 8.55 7.20 -4.80
N LEU A 204 7.50 7.02 -3.98
CA LEU A 204 7.56 6.29 -2.71
C LEU A 204 7.58 4.78 -2.93
N TRP A 205 8.49 4.09 -2.25
CA TRP A 205 8.49 2.63 -2.09
C TRP A 205 7.87 2.26 -0.75
N VAL A 206 6.87 1.39 -0.78
CA VAL A 206 6.10 0.97 0.39
C VAL A 206 6.22 -0.54 0.57
N LYS A 207 6.73 -0.96 1.73
CA LYS A 207 6.82 -2.36 2.12
C LYS A 207 5.89 -2.61 3.30
N GLU A 208 4.88 -3.42 3.07
CA GLU A 208 3.92 -3.86 4.09
C GLU A 208 4.39 -5.16 4.75
N THR A 209 4.39 -5.19 6.08
CA THR A 209 4.71 -6.39 6.86
C THR A 209 3.69 -6.59 7.97
N CYS A 210 3.27 -7.84 8.18
CA CYS A 210 2.33 -8.22 9.22
C CYS A 210 2.88 -9.40 10.01
N PRO A 211 2.54 -9.54 11.31
CA PRO A 211 2.97 -10.69 12.09
C PRO A 211 2.38 -11.98 11.50
N PHE A 212 3.23 -12.98 11.33
CA PHE A 212 2.80 -14.31 10.93
C PHE A 212 1.94 -14.90 12.05
N ARG A 213 0.64 -15.07 11.82
CA ARG A 213 -0.16 -15.93 12.70
C ARG A 213 0.23 -17.36 12.40
N SER A 214 0.99 -17.98 13.30
CA SER A 214 1.03 -19.43 13.36
C SER A 214 -0.42 -19.90 13.46
N ILE A 215 -0.83 -20.75 12.52
CA ILE A 215 -2.06 -21.50 12.68
C ILE A 215 -1.77 -22.39 13.90
N SER A 216 -2.13 -21.91 15.10
CA SER A 216 -2.36 -22.83 16.20
C SER A 216 -3.43 -23.76 15.67
N ALA A 217 -3.04 -24.99 15.36
CA ALA A 217 -4.00 -26.03 15.01
C ALA A 217 -5.07 -25.95 16.09
N ARG A 218 -6.31 -25.63 15.71
CA ARG A 218 -7.43 -25.79 16.64
C ARG A 218 -7.26 -27.21 17.15
N LYS A 219 -7.00 -27.36 18.44
CA LYS A 219 -7.19 -28.64 19.09
C LYS A 219 -8.69 -28.88 18.99
N VAL A 220 -9.08 -29.48 17.88
CA VAL A 220 -10.35 -30.18 17.79
C VAL A 220 -10.16 -31.30 18.78
N ASP A 221 -10.68 -31.11 19.99
CA ASP A 221 -10.99 -32.25 20.85
C ASP A 221 -12.06 -33.02 20.10
N SER A 222 -11.58 -33.88 19.19
CA SER A 222 -12.36 -34.99 18.68
C SER A 222 -12.61 -35.87 19.89
N GLY A 223 -13.79 -35.72 20.50
CA GLY A 223 -14.37 -36.68 21.43
C GLY A 223 -14.72 -37.99 20.74
N ALA A 224 -13.77 -38.54 19.97
CA ALA A 224 -13.81 -39.88 19.44
C ALA A 224 -12.95 -40.73 20.37
N THR A 225 -13.63 -41.50 21.21
CA THR A 225 -13.05 -42.63 21.95
C THR A 225 -12.31 -43.53 20.96
N TRP A 226 -10.98 -43.38 20.92
CA TRP A 226 -10.10 -44.28 20.20
C TRP A 226 -10.16 -45.62 20.92
N PHE A 227 -10.99 -46.53 20.41
CA PHE A 227 -10.89 -47.94 20.76
C PHE A 227 -9.53 -48.42 20.25
N HIS A 228 -8.61 -48.58 21.19
CA HIS A 228 -7.33 -49.23 20.98
C HIS A 228 -7.59 -50.72 20.69
N THR A 229 -7.94 -51.05 19.44
CA THR A 229 -8.11 -52.45 19.05
C THR A 229 -6.73 -53.10 19.00
N SER A 230 -6.52 -53.96 19.98
CA SER A 230 -5.30 -54.72 20.21
C SER A 230 -4.90 -55.50 18.96
N VAL A 231 -3.84 -55.02 18.28
CA VAL A 231 -3.13 -55.68 17.18
C VAL A 231 -2.64 -57.09 17.58
N TRP A 232 -2.63 -57.40 18.88
CA TRP A 232 -2.26 -58.71 19.41
C TRP A 232 -3.25 -59.82 19.03
N LYS A 233 -4.56 -59.52 18.93
CA LYS A 233 -5.57 -60.55 18.60
C LYS A 233 -5.52 -61.00 17.15
N LEU A 234 -5.09 -60.13 16.22
CA LEU A 234 -5.00 -60.48 14.80
C LEU A 234 -3.79 -61.40 14.51
N LYS A 235 -2.69 -61.22 15.26
CA LYS A 235 -1.49 -62.06 15.12
C LYS A 235 -1.72 -63.49 15.62
N LEU A 236 -2.55 -63.68 16.65
CA LEU A 236 -2.89 -65.02 17.17
C LEU A 236 -3.81 -65.78 16.21
N LEU A 237 -4.77 -65.09 15.58
CA LEU A 237 -5.69 -65.70 14.60
C LEU A 237 -4.93 -66.17 13.34
N LEU A 238 -3.95 -65.37 12.89
CA LEU A 238 -3.12 -65.71 11.72
C LEU A 238 -2.22 -66.93 11.98
N MET A 239 -1.66 -67.06 13.19
CA MET A 239 -0.84 -68.21 13.58
C MET A 239 -1.67 -69.50 13.69
N LEU A 240 -2.92 -69.41 14.16
CA LEU A 240 -3.84 -70.55 14.21
C LEU A 240 -4.27 -71.02 12.80
N LEU A 241 -4.51 -70.09 11.88
CA LEU A 241 -4.83 -70.41 10.48
C LEU A 241 -3.66 -71.09 9.76
N LEU A 242 -2.42 -70.66 10.00
CA LEU A 242 -1.22 -71.28 9.43
C LEU A 242 -0.96 -72.68 9.99
N PHE A 243 -1.32 -72.95 11.25
CA PHE A 243 -1.18 -74.28 11.86
C PHE A 243 -2.18 -75.30 11.29
N VAL A 244 -3.40 -74.87 10.95
CA VAL A 244 -4.43 -75.75 10.35
C VAL A 244 -4.14 -76.05 8.87
N LEU A 245 -3.48 -75.13 8.15
CA LEU A 245 -3.13 -75.30 6.73
C LEU A 245 -1.79 -76.01 6.48
N GLY A 246 -0.93 -76.14 7.50
CA GLY A 246 0.39 -76.81 7.39
C GLY A 246 0.42 -78.28 7.83
N GLY A 247 -0.69 -78.84 8.29
CA GLY A 247 -0.74 -80.14 8.97
C GLY A 247 -1.13 -81.36 8.12
N SER A 248 -0.96 -81.33 6.80
CA SER A 248 -1.24 -82.51 5.95
C SER A 248 -0.25 -82.63 4.79
N ALA A 249 1.01 -82.97 5.11
CA ALA A 249 1.93 -83.58 4.16
C ALA A 249 3.09 -84.28 4.89
N SER A 250 2.98 -85.58 5.13
CA SER A 250 4.07 -86.56 4.96
C SER A 250 3.56 -87.97 5.25
N GLY A 251 3.62 -88.83 4.22
CA GLY A 251 3.46 -90.29 4.31
C GLY A 251 4.66 -90.95 5.01
N PRO A 252 4.84 -92.27 4.91
CA PRO A 252 4.62 -93.10 3.72
C PRO A 252 3.34 -93.92 3.70
#